data_AF-E2AH16-F1
#
_entry.id   AF-E2AH16-F1
#
_cell.length_a   1.000
_cell.length_b   1.000
_cell.length_c   1.000
_cell.angle_alpha   90.00
_cell.angle_beta   90.00
_cell.angle_gamma   90.00
#
_symmetry.space_group_name_H-M   'P 1'
#
loop_
_entity.id
_entity.type
_entity.pdbx_description
1 polymer ?
#
loop_
_entity_poly.entity_id
_entity_poly.type
_entity_poly.pdbx_seq_one_letter_code
_entity_poly.pdbx_strand_id
1 'polypeptide(L)'
;MNGTYDFDVRVLVPIAHKGNVYITADNIEAEVDLNMKMITKNSKTYVYLSQIKLNLNIKGYDAKYDLNERDYGQLAEIINNFVGSNQEEVIKSFKPALEEAISKRILLVANDIVKHFTYEELFPDRT
;
A
#
# COMPACT_ATOMS: atom_id res chain seq x y z
N MET A 1 -9.86 -0.59 0.45
CA MET A 1 -8.94 -1.41 1.29
C MET A 1 -9.34 -1.18 2.74
N ASN A 2 -9.33 -2.21 3.58
CA ASN A 2 -9.67 -2.08 5.01
C ASN A 2 -8.37 -2.20 5.81
N GLY A 3 -8.06 -1.22 6.67
CA GLY A 3 -6.87 -1.20 7.51
C GLY A 3 -7.12 -0.39 8.77
N THR A 4 -6.42 -0.72 9.86
CA THR A 4 -6.48 -0.01 11.13
C THR A 4 -5.28 0.92 11.26
N TYR A 5 -5.51 2.15 11.72
CA TYR A 5 -4.50 3.20 11.86
C TYR A 5 -4.38 3.65 13.34
N ASP A 6 -3.20 4.05 13.81
CA ASP A 6 -2.95 4.69 15.12
C ASP A 6 -2.07 5.96 14.98
N PHE A 7 -2.64 7.17 15.17
CA PHE A 7 -1.94 8.48 15.03
C PHE A 7 -1.77 9.07 16.43
N ASP A 8 -0.53 9.37 16.84
CA ASP A 8 -0.24 10.20 18.02
C ASP A 8 -0.01 11.66 17.58
N VAL A 9 -1.03 12.50 17.70
CA VAL A 9 -0.96 13.94 17.44
C VAL A 9 -0.97 14.67 18.78
N ARG A 10 0.17 15.26 19.16
CA ARG A 10 0.27 16.14 20.33
C ARG A 10 -0.24 17.55 20.01
N VAL A 11 -1.56 17.67 19.91
CA VAL A 11 -2.26 18.92 20.25
C VAL A 11 -2.32 18.97 21.79
N LEU A 12 -2.50 20.14 22.42
CA LEU A 12 -2.55 20.30 23.89
C LEU A 12 -3.54 19.33 24.61
N VAL A 13 -4.41 18.67 23.83
CA VAL A 13 -5.21 17.50 24.20
C VAL A 13 -4.99 16.41 23.13
N PRO A 14 -4.48 15.21 23.48
CA PRO A 14 -4.36 14.11 22.52
C PRO A 14 -5.75 13.64 22.08
N ILE A 15 -5.96 13.64 20.77
CA ILE A 15 -7.20 13.18 20.14
C ILE A 15 -6.96 11.76 19.65
N ALA A 16 -7.56 10.78 20.32
CA ALA A 16 -7.50 9.37 19.91
C ALA A 16 -8.92 8.86 19.59
N HIS A 17 -9.17 8.50 18.33
CA HIS A 17 -10.43 7.93 17.87
C HIS A 17 -10.17 6.73 16.95
N LYS A 18 -10.90 5.64 17.16
CA LYS A 18 -10.85 4.44 16.31
C LYS A 18 -12.13 4.37 15.48
N GLY A 19 -11.99 4.39 14.17
CA GLY A 19 -13.10 4.31 13.22
C GLY A 19 -12.61 3.87 11.85
N ASN A 20 -13.55 3.56 10.96
CA ASN A 20 -13.20 3.23 9.58
C ASN A 20 -12.80 4.51 8.84
N VAL A 21 -11.82 4.39 7.94
CA VAL A 21 -11.47 5.44 6.99
C VAL A 21 -11.54 4.89 5.58
N TYR A 22 -12.19 5.65 4.69
CA TYR A 22 -12.26 5.34 3.28
C TYR A 22 -11.39 6.34 2.53
N ILE A 23 -10.27 5.87 1.98
CA ILE A 23 -9.30 6.70 1.27
C ILE A 23 -9.38 6.39 -0.22
N THR A 24 -9.49 7.44 -1.03
CA THR A 24 -9.37 7.40 -2.49
C THR A 24 -8.20 8.29 -2.89
N ALA A 25 -7.35 7.82 -3.80
CA ALA A 25 -6.22 8.59 -4.28
C ALA A 25 -6.11 8.41 -5.80
N ASP A 26 -5.97 9.53 -6.50
CA ASP A 26 -5.84 9.58 -7.95
C ASP A 26 -4.41 9.96 -8.34
N ASN A 27 -4.04 9.67 -9.59
CA ASN A 27 -2.72 10.02 -10.15
C ASN A 27 -1.53 9.47 -9.34
N ILE A 28 -1.67 8.24 -8.83
CA ILE A 28 -0.58 7.53 -8.17
C ILE A 28 0.38 6.99 -9.22
N GLU A 29 1.66 7.34 -9.10
CA GLU A 29 2.73 6.70 -9.87
C GLU A 29 3.45 5.67 -8.98
N ALA A 30 3.94 4.60 -9.59
CA ALA A 30 4.66 3.54 -8.89
C ALA A 30 5.96 3.21 -9.62
N GLU A 31 7.07 3.26 -8.89
CA GLU A 31 8.35 2.73 -9.32
C GLU A 31 8.56 1.37 -8.66
N VAL A 32 8.92 0.36 -9.44
CA VAL A 32 8.99 -1.03 -8.99
C VAL A 32 10.31 -1.66 -9.43
N ASP A 33 11.12 -2.05 -8.44
CA ASP A 33 12.27 -2.93 -8.66
C ASP A 33 11.90 -4.36 -8.27
N LEU A 34 12.05 -5.29 -9.21
CA LEU A 34 11.71 -6.69 -9.01
C LEU A 34 12.92 -7.60 -9.21
N ASN A 35 13.24 -8.38 -8.17
CA ASN A 35 14.28 -9.39 -8.23
C ASN A 35 13.67 -10.78 -8.42
N MET A 36 13.98 -11.40 -9.55
CA MET A 36 13.59 -12.78 -9.86
C MET A 36 14.78 -13.73 -9.69
N LYS A 37 14.49 -14.97 -9.29
CA LYS A 37 15.47 -16.06 -9.20
C LYS A 37 15.01 -17.22 -10.07
N MET A 38 15.97 -17.94 -10.63
CA MET A 38 15.73 -19.18 -11.36
C MET A 38 16.10 -20.38 -10.50
N ILE A 39 15.27 -21.43 -10.55
CA ILE A 39 15.49 -22.69 -9.84
C ILE A 39 15.26 -23.82 -10.82
N THR A 40 16.25 -24.72 -10.94
CA THR A 40 16.12 -25.93 -11.76
C THR A 40 15.63 -27.09 -10.90
N LYS A 41 14.53 -27.73 -11.30
CA LYS A 41 13.98 -28.93 -10.67
C LYS A 41 13.55 -29.91 -11.75
N ASN A 42 13.92 -31.17 -11.62
CA ASN A 42 13.59 -32.23 -12.59
C ASN A 42 13.96 -31.84 -14.04
N SER A 43 15.15 -31.24 -14.20
CA SER A 43 15.67 -30.74 -15.50
C SER A 43 14.83 -29.65 -16.17
N LYS A 44 13.92 -29.01 -15.43
CA LYS A 44 13.14 -27.84 -15.88
C LYS A 44 13.50 -26.62 -15.04
N THR A 45 13.63 -25.46 -15.68
CA THR A 45 13.93 -24.20 -15.00
C THR A 45 12.64 -23.46 -14.70
N TYR A 46 12.47 -22.98 -13.48
CA TYR A 46 11.33 -22.19 -13.04
C TYR A 46 11.79 -20.83 -12.55
N VAL A 47 10.90 -19.84 -12.62
CA VAL A 47 11.15 -18.49 -12.09
C VAL A 47 10.38 -18.28 -10.79
N TYR A 48 10.98 -17.58 -9.85
CA TYR A 48 10.35 -17.13 -8.62
C TYR A 48 10.71 -15.67 -8.34
N LEU A 49 9.72 -14.85 -8.01
CA LEU A 49 9.89 -13.47 -7.59
C LEU A 49 10.34 -13.46 -6.13
N SER A 50 11.59 -13.08 -5.90
CA SER A 50 12.24 -13.17 -4.59
C SER A 50 12.10 -11.94 -3.72
N GLN A 51 12.08 -10.75 -4.33
CA GLN A 51 11.96 -9.48 -3.63
C GLN A 51 11.37 -8.45 -4.58
N ILE A 52 10.54 -7.59 -4.04
CA ILE A 52 10.02 -6.40 -4.71
C ILE A 52 10.34 -5.19 -3.82
N LYS A 53 10.75 -4.09 -4.44
CA LYS A 53 10.85 -2.78 -3.81
C LYS A 53 9.89 -1.87 -4.56
N LEU A 54 8.90 -1.36 -3.85
CA LEU A 54 7.87 -0.49 -4.39
C LEU A 54 8.08 0.91 -3.81
N ASN A 55 8.08 1.92 -4.68
CA ASN A 55 8.06 3.33 -4.30
C ASN A 55 6.83 3.99 -4.92
N LEU A 56 5.88 4.40 -4.09
CA LEU A 56 4.64 5.06 -4.50
C LEU A 56 4.80 6.58 -4.44
N ASN A 57 4.47 7.24 -5.53
CA ASN A 57 4.32 8.69 -5.59
C ASN A 57 2.83 9.03 -5.60
N ILE A 58 2.29 9.33 -4.41
CA ILE A 58 0.88 9.70 -4.21
C ILE A 58 0.79 11.22 -4.18
N LYS A 59 0.14 11.82 -5.18
CA LYS A 59 0.06 13.29 -5.31
C LYS A 59 -0.97 13.93 -4.38
N GLY A 60 -1.99 13.18 -3.99
CA GLY A 60 -3.06 13.63 -3.11
C GLY A 60 -4.05 12.50 -2.85
N TYR A 61 -4.96 12.71 -1.91
CA TYR A 61 -6.04 11.77 -1.62
C TYR A 61 -7.27 12.49 -1.06
N ASP A 62 -8.41 11.84 -1.18
CA ASP A 62 -9.64 12.15 -0.47
C ASP A 62 -9.87 11.09 0.60
N ALA A 63 -10.11 11.51 1.84
CA ALA A 63 -10.44 10.61 2.94
C ALA A 63 -11.82 10.94 3.51
N LYS A 64 -12.63 9.90 3.71
CA LYS A 64 -13.90 9.96 4.44
C LYS A 64 -13.75 9.18 5.73
N TYR A 65 -13.83 9.89 6.85
CA TYR A 65 -13.77 9.32 8.19
C TYR A 65 -15.17 8.97 8.66
N ASP A 66 -15.31 7.77 9.22
CA ASP A 66 -16.55 7.31 9.85
C ASP A 66 -16.70 7.97 11.24
N LEU A 67 -17.03 9.26 11.24
CA LEU A 67 -17.26 10.07 12.44
C LEU A 67 -18.74 10.40 12.54
N ASN A 68 -19.41 9.92 13.60
CA ASN A 68 -20.78 10.30 13.89
C ASN A 68 -20.84 11.80 14.27
N GLU A 69 -21.34 12.64 13.36
CA GLU A 69 -21.39 14.11 13.51
C GLU A 69 -22.16 14.57 14.76
N ARG A 70 -23.11 13.77 15.27
CA ARG A 70 -23.90 14.11 16.46
C ARG A 70 -23.09 14.16 17.76
N ASP A 71 -22.02 13.38 17.86
CA ASP A 71 -21.25 13.24 19.11
C ASP A 71 -19.92 14.01 19.05
N TYR A 72 -19.43 14.33 17.84
CA TYR A 72 -18.06 14.80 17.62
C TYR A 72 -17.90 15.93 16.59
N GLY A 73 -18.96 16.70 16.29
CA GLY A 73 -18.95 17.71 15.21
C GLY A 73 -17.70 18.61 15.15
N GLN A 74 -17.30 19.25 16.26
CA GLN A 74 -16.07 20.06 16.32
C GLN A 74 -14.80 19.24 16.08
N LEU A 75 -14.77 18.01 16.58
CA LEU A 75 -13.62 17.13 16.41
C LEU A 75 -13.49 16.66 14.95
N ALA A 76 -14.60 16.34 14.29
CA ALA A 76 -14.62 15.98 12.89
C ALA A 76 -14.11 17.12 12.01
N GLU A 77 -14.50 18.36 12.31
CA GLU A 77 -14.00 19.55 11.61
C GLU A 77 -12.48 19.74 11.81
N ILE A 78 -11.98 19.60 13.05
CA ILE A 78 -10.54 19.69 13.34
C ILE A 78 -9.75 18.62 12.59
N ILE A 79 -10.22 17.36 12.59
CA ILE A 79 -9.57 16.26 11.88
C ILE A 79 -9.56 16.52 10.38
N ASN A 80 -10.71 16.88 9.80
CA ASN A 80 -10.81 17.16 8.36
C ASN A 80 -9.90 18.31 7.94
N ASN A 81 -9.85 19.38 8.73
CA ASN A 81 -8.99 20.53 8.44
C ASN A 81 -7.51 20.20 8.59
N PHE A 82 -7.12 19.53 9.67
CA PHE A 82 -5.74 19.13 9.90
C PHE A 82 -5.26 18.16 8.82
N VAL A 83 -6.02 17.09 8.57
CA VAL A 83 -5.63 16.07 7.59
C VAL A 83 -5.67 16.61 6.16
N GLY A 84 -6.70 17.38 5.81
CA GLY A 84 -6.81 18.00 4.49
C GLY A 84 -5.74 19.05 4.20
N SER A 85 -5.28 19.79 5.21
CA SER A 85 -4.23 20.82 5.04
C SER A 85 -2.81 20.27 5.11
N ASN A 86 -2.63 19.02 5.55
CA ASN A 86 -1.32 18.38 5.75
C ASN A 86 -1.18 17.05 4.99
N GLN A 87 -1.84 16.92 3.83
CA GLN A 87 -1.89 15.66 3.08
C GLN A 87 -0.51 15.04 2.82
N GLU A 88 0.51 15.84 2.49
CA GLU A 88 1.86 15.34 2.23
C GLU A 88 2.45 14.60 3.43
N GLU A 89 2.33 15.16 4.63
CA GLU A 89 2.85 14.56 5.86
C GLU A 89 2.06 13.31 6.24
N VAL A 90 0.75 13.36 6.05
CA VAL A 90 -0.12 12.19 6.28
C VAL A 90 0.25 11.07 5.31
N ILE A 91 0.44 11.35 4.02
CA ILE A 91 0.93 10.38 3.02
C ILE A 91 2.26 9.78 3.46
N LYS A 92 3.25 10.61 3.85
CA LYS A 92 4.56 10.13 4.31
C LYS A 92 4.44 9.16 5.49
N SER A 93 3.48 9.37 6.39
CA SER A 93 3.29 8.51 7.56
C SER A 93 2.76 7.11 7.21
N PHE A 94 1.79 6.98 6.29
CA PHE A 94 1.17 5.69 5.97
C PHE A 94 1.77 4.99 4.75
N LYS A 95 2.46 5.74 3.87
CA LYS A 95 3.07 5.23 2.63
C LYS A 95 3.93 3.97 2.85
N PRO A 96 4.84 3.90 3.84
CA PRO A 96 5.69 2.72 4.02
C PRO A 96 4.88 1.44 4.30
N ALA A 97 3.85 1.53 5.14
CA ALA A 97 2.98 0.39 5.45
C ALA A 97 2.16 -0.04 4.22
N LEU A 98 1.71 0.91 3.41
CA LEU A 98 0.99 0.65 2.17
C LEU A 98 1.89 -0.06 1.14
N GLU A 99 3.12 0.43 0.96
CA GLU A 99 4.12 -0.16 0.07
C GLU A 99 4.44 -1.60 0.47
N GLU A 100 4.63 -1.86 1.76
CA GLU A 100 4.90 -3.20 2.28
C GLU A 100 3.72 -4.15 2.03
N ALA A 101 2.49 -3.71 2.31
CA ALA A 101 1.30 -4.52 2.12
C ALA A 101 1.07 -4.88 0.64
N ILE A 102 1.22 -3.90 -0.25
CA ILE A 102 1.10 -4.12 -1.71
C ILE A 102 2.21 -5.03 -2.19
N SER A 103 3.45 -4.80 -1.77
CA SER A 103 4.62 -5.62 -2.11
C SER A 103 4.41 -7.10 -1.77
N LYS A 104 3.97 -7.39 -0.55
CA LYS A 104 3.66 -8.77 -0.11
C LYS A 104 2.55 -9.39 -0.96
N ARG A 105 1.50 -8.62 -1.28
CA ARG A 105 0.39 -9.10 -2.09
C ARG A 105 0.82 -9.41 -3.53
N ILE A 106 1.64 -8.56 -4.14
CA ILE A 106 2.19 -8.78 -5.48
C ILE A 106 3.06 -10.05 -5.48
N LEU A 107 3.99 -10.19 -4.53
CA LEU A 107 4.84 -11.39 -4.44
C LEU A 107 4.01 -12.67 -4.31
N LEU A 108 2.97 -12.67 -3.47
CA LEU A 108 2.09 -13.82 -3.32
C LEU A 108 1.38 -14.18 -4.62
N VAL A 109 0.68 -13.23 -5.23
CA VAL A 109 -0.11 -13.48 -6.44
C VAL A 109 0.78 -13.86 -7.62
N ALA A 110 1.86 -13.11 -7.84
CA ALA A 110 2.74 -13.37 -8.97
C ALA A 110 3.45 -14.71 -8.85
N ASN A 111 3.93 -15.10 -7.66
CA ASN A 111 4.51 -16.44 -7.46
C ASN A 111 3.49 -17.56 -7.57
N ASP A 112 2.23 -17.31 -7.18
CA ASP A 112 1.16 -18.27 -7.39
C ASP A 112 0.89 -18.52 -8.88
N ILE A 113 1.12 -17.51 -9.73
CA ILE A 113 1.01 -17.63 -11.18
C ILE A 113 2.27 -18.30 -11.78
N VAL A 114 3.47 -17.73 -11.58
CA VAL A 114 4.67 -18.17 -12.31
C VAL A 114 5.15 -19.57 -11.95
N LYS A 115 4.78 -20.10 -10.78
CA LYS A 115 5.14 -21.47 -10.38
C LYS A 115 4.55 -22.56 -11.29
N HIS A 116 3.54 -22.22 -12.09
CA HIS A 116 2.89 -23.16 -13.00
C HIS A 116 3.56 -23.29 -14.36
N PHE A 117 4.55 -22.44 -14.66
CA PHE A 117 5.20 -22.36 -15.96
C PHE A 117 6.72 -22.48 -15.83
N THR A 118 7.36 -23.13 -16.80
CA THR A 118 8.82 -23.10 -16.89
C THR A 118 9.32 -21.76 -17.42
N TYR A 119 10.62 -21.49 -17.28
CA TYR A 119 11.26 -20.30 -17.82
C TYR A 119 11.05 -20.20 -19.33
N GLU A 120 11.18 -21.32 -20.04
CA GLU A 120 11.04 -21.40 -21.50
C GLU A 120 9.60 -21.13 -21.93
N GLU A 121 8.60 -21.55 -21.15
CA GLU A 121 7.19 -21.25 -21.41
C GLU A 121 6.86 -19.77 -21.16
N LEU A 122 7.48 -19.14 -20.16
CA LEU A 122 7.29 -17.71 -19.86
C LEU A 122 8.04 -16.79 -20.83
N PHE A 123 9.19 -17.24 -21.34
CA PHE A 123 10.10 -16.45 -22.17
C PHE A 123 10.59 -17.21 -23.40
N PRO A 124 9.68 -17.63 -24.30
CA PRO A 124 10.02 -18.52 -25.42
C PRO A 124 11.02 -17.90 -26.41
N ASP A 125 11.03 -16.57 -26.56
CA ASP A 125 11.92 -15.87 -27.51
C ASP A 125 13.34 -15.65 -26.97
N ARG A 126 13.65 -16.12 -25.75
CA ARG A 126 14.96 -15.93 -25.10
C ARG A 126 15.80 -17.20 -25.01
N THR A 127 15.33 -18.27 -25.64
CA THR A 127 15.97 -19.60 -25.69
C THR A 127 16.09 -20.07 -27.12
#